data_AF-A0A2S5LY88-F1
#
_entry.id   AF-A0A2S5LY88-F1
#
_cell.length_a   1.000
_cell.length_b   1.000
_cell.length_c   1.000
_cell.angle_alpha   90.00
_cell.angle_beta   90.00
_cell.angle_gamma   90.00
#
_symmetry.space_group_name_H-M   'P 1'
#
loop_
_entity.id
_entity.type
_entity.pdbx_description
1 polymer ?
#
loop_
_entity_poly.entity_id
_entity_poly.type
_entity_poly.pdbx_seq_one_letter_code
_entity_poly.pdbx_strand_id
1 'polypeptide(L)'
;MSDTAKKSEPTKTVGKVPAKPWWHYGHAWLVFGGPAAVVLACIVTVYIAVSKQDPVVDQDYYRKGIEINQTLEREAATNPKSTEAIEKQNALEPAMRARNHAATGVNQKPEDQ
;
A
#
# COMPACT_ATOMS: atom_id res chain seq x y z
N MET A 1 59.87 -42.62 61.29
CA MET A 1 58.99 -41.48 61.62
C MET A 1 59.46 -40.30 60.80
N SER A 2 58.90 -40.15 59.61
CA SER A 2 59.25 -39.08 58.66
C SER A 2 57.96 -38.38 58.27
N ASP A 3 57.35 -37.69 59.22
CA ASP A 3 56.22 -36.80 58.96
C ASP A 3 56.77 -35.51 58.34
N THR A 4 57.04 -35.55 57.03
CA THR A 4 57.18 -34.32 56.25
C THR A 4 55.78 -33.77 56.02
N ALA A 5 55.36 -32.86 56.91
CA ALA A 5 54.12 -32.12 56.81
C ALA A 5 54.06 -31.37 55.47
N LYS A 6 53.26 -31.90 54.55
CA LYS A 6 52.88 -31.26 53.28
C LYS A 6 52.05 -30.02 53.62
N LYS A 7 52.68 -28.84 53.58
CA LYS A 7 52.01 -27.54 53.74
C LYS A 7 51.02 -27.37 52.59
N SER A 8 49.73 -27.54 52.88
CA SER A 8 48.63 -27.33 51.93
C SER A 8 48.48 -25.83 51.64
N GLU A 9 48.76 -25.44 50.41
CA GLU A 9 48.51 -24.08 49.91
C GLU A 9 47.00 -23.80 49.90
N PRO A 10 46.54 -22.60 50.30
CA PRO A 10 45.13 -22.25 50.14
C PRO A 10 44.83 -22.10 48.65
N THR A 11 44.08 -23.04 48.10
CA THR A 11 43.49 -22.92 46.77
C THR A 11 42.62 -21.67 46.73
N LYS A 12 43.11 -20.61 46.07
CA LYS A 12 42.32 -19.42 45.76
C LYS A 12 41.17 -19.86 44.85
N THR A 13 39.99 -20.07 45.43
CA THR A 13 38.74 -20.18 44.68
C THR A 13 38.48 -18.86 43.97
N VAL A 14 38.78 -18.81 42.68
CA VAL A 14 38.40 -17.69 41.81
C VAL A 14 36.86 -17.70 41.74
N GLY A 15 36.23 -16.74 42.40
CA GLY A 15 34.77 -16.59 42.37
C GLY A 15 34.29 -16.39 40.93
N LYS A 16 33.35 -17.23 40.49
CA LYS A 16 32.70 -17.09 39.18
C LYS A 16 31.86 -15.81 39.22
N VAL A 17 32.26 -14.79 38.48
CA VAL A 17 31.44 -13.58 38.31
C VAL A 17 30.14 -13.99 37.62
N PRO A 18 28.95 -13.68 38.17
CA PRO A 18 27.70 -13.96 37.50
C PRO A 18 27.61 -13.09 36.24
N ALA A 19 27.86 -13.70 35.08
CA ALA A 19 27.68 -13.03 33.79
C ALA A 19 26.21 -12.67 33.63
N LYS A 20 25.94 -11.41 33.28
CA LYS A 20 24.58 -10.97 32.98
C LYS A 20 24.10 -11.67 31.69
N PRO A 21 22.81 -12.02 31.61
CA PRO A 21 22.29 -12.62 30.40
C PRO A 21 22.39 -11.69 29.19
N TRP A 22 22.55 -12.26 28.00
CA TRP A 22 22.89 -11.54 26.78
C TRP A 22 21.86 -10.47 26.34
N TRP A 23 20.58 -10.63 26.71
CA TRP A 23 19.51 -9.68 26.39
C TRP A 23 19.61 -8.34 27.14
N HIS A 24 20.46 -8.25 28.17
CA HIS A 24 20.76 -6.99 28.85
C HIS A 24 21.73 -6.09 28.08
N TYR A 25 22.46 -6.63 27.09
CA TYR A 25 23.38 -5.84 26.29
C TYR A 25 22.64 -5.22 25.09
N GLY A 26 22.79 -3.91 24.88
CA GLY A 26 22.11 -3.18 23.81
C GLY A 26 22.40 -3.71 22.40
N HIS A 27 23.55 -4.33 22.18
CA HIS A 27 23.90 -4.93 20.89
C HIS A 27 22.99 -6.09 20.49
N ALA A 28 22.43 -6.84 21.45
CA ALA A 28 21.44 -7.87 21.16
C ALA A 28 20.21 -7.26 20.46
N TRP A 29 19.74 -6.11 20.94
CA TRP A 29 18.62 -5.39 20.35
C TRP A 29 18.93 -4.79 18.98
N LEU A 30 20.19 -4.47 18.66
CA LEU A 30 20.55 -4.02 17.30
C LEU A 30 20.43 -5.15 16.28
N VAL A 31 20.79 -6.39 16.67
CA VAL A 31 20.69 -7.57 15.79
C VAL A 31 19.24 -8.00 15.60
N PHE A 32 18.44 -8.00 16.67
CA PHE A 32 17.02 -8.41 16.59
C PHE A 32 16.09 -7.27 16.17
N GLY A 33 16.47 -6.02 16.40
CA GLY A 33 15.62 -4.84 16.16
C GLY A 33 15.34 -4.62 14.68
N GLY A 34 16.33 -4.82 13.80
CA GLY A 34 16.13 -4.73 12.35
C GLY A 34 15.09 -5.72 11.83
N PRO A 35 15.28 -7.03 12.04
CA PRO A 35 14.29 -8.05 11.67
C PRO A 35 12.92 -7.84 12.33
N ALA A 36 12.88 -7.49 13.62
CA ALA A 36 11.62 -7.24 14.32
C ALA A 36 10.84 -6.05 13.73
N ALA A 37 11.54 -4.97 13.35
CA ALA A 37 10.92 -3.81 12.73
C ALA A 37 10.29 -4.16 11.37
N VAL A 38 10.95 -5.00 10.56
CA VAL A 38 10.40 -5.43 9.26
C VAL A 38 9.16 -6.30 9.45
N VAL A 39 9.17 -7.24 10.40
CA VAL A 39 7.99 -8.07 10.70
C VAL A 39 6.80 -7.20 11.12
N LEU A 40 7.05 -6.20 11.98
CA LEU A 40 6.02 -5.28 12.44
C LEU A 40 5.48 -4.42 11.28
N ALA A 41 6.35 -3.93 10.41
CA ALA A 41 5.96 -3.22 9.19
C ALA A 41 5.10 -4.09 8.26
N CYS A 42 5.45 -5.36 8.03
CA CYS A 42 4.65 -6.28 7.21
C CYS A 42 3.24 -6.46 7.78
N ILE A 43 3.11 -6.65 9.10
CA ILE A 43 1.81 -6.76 9.76
C ILE A 43 0.99 -5.49 9.57
N VAL A 44 1.61 -4.31 9.77
CA VAL A 44 0.94 -3.02 9.57
C VAL A 44 0.47 -2.84 8.13
N THR A 45 1.29 -3.19 7.14
CA THR A 45 0.92 -3.12 5.73
C THR A 45 -0.27 -4.03 5.42
N VAL A 46 -0.24 -5.29 5.90
CA VAL A 46 -1.37 -6.22 5.73
C VAL A 46 -2.63 -5.68 6.41
N TYR A 47 -2.49 -5.13 7.62
CA TYR A 47 -3.61 -4.53 8.34
C TYR A 47 -4.24 -3.38 7.56
N ILE A 48 -3.42 -2.47 7.00
CA ILE A 48 -3.91 -1.36 6.17
C ILE A 48 -4.60 -1.90 4.91
N ALA A 49 -4.01 -2.89 4.25
CA ALA A 49 -4.54 -3.46 3.02
C ALA A 49 -5.91 -4.12 3.20
N VAL A 50 -6.12 -4.84 4.31
CA VAL A 50 -7.41 -5.46 4.61
C VAL A 50 -8.43 -4.44 5.12
N SER A 51 -8.00 -3.47 5.93
CA SER A 51 -8.93 -2.51 6.56
C SER A 51 -9.39 -1.40 5.61
N LYS A 52 -8.60 -1.08 4.59
CA LYS A 52 -8.88 -0.02 3.60
C LYS A 52 -9.08 -0.58 2.20
N GLN A 53 -9.80 -1.68 2.07
CA GLN A 53 -10.29 -2.09 0.77
C GLN A 53 -11.28 -1.02 0.29
N ASP A 54 -10.86 -0.23 -0.68
CA ASP A 54 -11.74 0.64 -1.45
C ASP A 54 -12.86 -0.25 -2.02
N PRO A 55 -14.14 -0.01 -1.70
CA PRO A 55 -15.23 -0.84 -2.18
C PRO A 55 -15.10 -1.00 -3.70
N VAL A 56 -14.81 -2.24 -4.13
CA VAL A 56 -14.77 -2.59 -5.54
C VAL A 56 -16.13 -2.26 -6.12
N VAL A 57 -16.15 -1.21 -6.94
CA VAL A 57 -17.19 -0.78 -7.88
C VAL A 57 -18.50 -1.53 -7.64
N ASP A 58 -19.43 -0.89 -6.93
CA ASP A 58 -20.79 -1.41 -6.75
C ASP A 58 -21.31 -1.95 -8.10
N GLN A 59 -21.93 -3.13 -8.10
CA GLN A 59 -22.53 -3.71 -9.31
C GLN A 59 -23.45 -2.72 -10.02
N ASP A 60 -24.03 -1.81 -9.23
CA ASP A 60 -24.89 -0.73 -9.69
C ASP A 60 -24.16 0.30 -10.55
N TYR A 61 -22.84 0.50 -10.40
CA TYR A 61 -22.08 1.40 -11.27
C TYR A 61 -22.03 0.88 -12.71
N TYR A 62 -21.84 -0.44 -12.87
CA TYR A 62 -21.84 -1.07 -14.20
C TYR A 62 -23.24 -1.02 -14.81
N ARG A 63 -24.28 -1.30 -14.01
CA ARG A 63 -25.68 -1.17 -14.47
C ARG A 63 -26.04 0.27 -14.83
N LYS A 64 -25.56 1.24 -14.05
CA LYS A 64 -25.81 2.67 -14.28
C LYS A 64 -25.17 3.14 -15.59
N GLY A 65 -23.99 2.63 -15.95
CA GLY A 65 -23.37 2.91 -17.25
C GLY A 65 -24.20 2.40 -18.44
N ILE A 66 -24.75 1.18 -18.35
CA ILE A 66 -25.60 0.59 -19.40
C ILE A 66 -26.95 1.32 -19.51
N GLU A 67 -27.55 1.66 -18.37
CA GLU A 67 -28.89 2.24 -18.32
C GLU A 67 -28.91 3.67 -18.89
N ILE A 68 -27.84 4.45 -18.72
CA ILE A 68 -27.72 5.81 -19.28
C ILE A 68 -27.92 5.80 -20.81
N ASN A 69 -27.32 4.84 -21.52
CA ASN A 69 -27.49 4.75 -22.98
C ASN A 69 -28.93 4.42 -23.37
N GLN A 70 -29.57 3.51 -22.61
CA GLN A 70 -30.96 3.12 -22.87
C GLN A 70 -31.96 4.23 -22.55
N THR A 71 -31.70 5.04 -21.53
CA THR A 71 -32.56 6.18 -21.17
C THR A 71 -32.44 7.30 -22.19
N LEU A 72 -31.23 7.58 -22.69
CA LEU A 72 -31.01 8.59 -23.74
C LEU A 72 -31.72 8.22 -25.05
N GLU A 73 -31.63 6.96 -25.47
CA GLU A 73 -32.33 6.46 -26.65
C GLU A 73 -33.86 6.51 -26.49
N ARG A 74 -34.37 6.14 -25.31
CA ARG A 74 -35.81 6.22 -25.01
C ARG A 74 -36.32 7.66 -24.98
N GLU A 75 -35.56 8.56 -24.37
CA GLU A 75 -35.93 9.97 -24.28
C GLU A 75 -35.94 10.61 -25.68
N ALA A 76 -34.92 10.32 -26.50
CA ALA A 76 -34.85 10.73 -27.90
C ALA A 76 -36.06 10.23 -28.72
N ALA A 77 -36.50 8.99 -28.49
CA ALA A 77 -37.62 8.39 -29.22
C ALA A 77 -39.00 8.91 -28.76
N THR A 78 -39.14 9.39 -27.53
CA THR A 78 -40.44 9.77 -26.95
C THR A 78 -40.67 11.27 -26.86
N ASN A 79 -39.60 12.08 -26.85
CA ASN A 79 -39.71 13.52 -26.66
C ASN A 79 -39.02 14.29 -27.79
N PRO A 80 -39.75 14.88 -28.75
CA PRO A 80 -39.15 15.61 -29.88
C PRO A 80 -38.37 16.88 -29.46
N LYS A 81 -38.57 17.40 -28.24
CA LYS A 81 -37.68 18.45 -27.68
C LYS A 81 -36.33 17.90 -27.22
N SER A 82 -36.25 16.63 -26.85
CA SER A 82 -34.99 16.01 -26.45
C SER A 82 -34.05 15.80 -27.65
N THR A 83 -34.58 15.52 -28.84
CA THR A 83 -33.79 15.45 -30.08
C THR A 83 -33.11 16.77 -30.42
N GLU A 84 -33.78 17.91 -30.24
CA GLU A 84 -33.15 19.24 -30.40
C GLU A 84 -32.08 19.50 -29.33
N ALA A 85 -32.30 19.03 -28.09
CA ALA A 85 -31.33 19.16 -27.02
C ALA A 85 -30.10 18.28 -27.26
N ILE A 86 -30.28 17.05 -27.72
CA ILE A 86 -29.20 16.11 -28.09
C ILE A 86 -28.39 16.66 -29.27
N GLU A 87 -29.03 17.21 -30.30
CA GLU A 87 -28.32 17.82 -31.43
C GLU A 87 -27.46 19.01 -31.00
N LYS A 88 -28.00 19.88 -30.13
CA LYS A 88 -27.22 20.98 -29.54
C LYS A 88 -26.06 20.45 -28.70
N GLN A 89 -26.25 19.36 -27.97
CA GLN A 89 -25.21 18.72 -27.16
C GLN A 89 -24.10 18.14 -28.05
N ASN A 90 -24.48 17.45 -29.13
CA ASN A 90 -23.57 16.93 -30.15
C ASN A 90 -22.78 18.06 -30.86
N ALA A 91 -23.43 19.20 -31.12
CA ALA A 91 -22.75 20.38 -31.66
C ALA A 91 -21.71 20.98 -30.70
N LEU A 92 -21.88 20.78 -29.38
CA LEU A 92 -20.96 21.23 -28.34
C LEU A 92 -19.85 20.21 -28.02
N GLU A 93 -20.00 18.94 -28.41
CA GLU A 93 -18.99 17.88 -28.22
C GLU A 93 -17.59 18.24 -28.73
N PRO A 94 -17.38 18.76 -29.97
CA PRO A 94 -16.05 19.13 -30.43
C PRO A 94 -15.42 20.25 -29.59
N ALA A 95 -16.22 21.22 -29.14
CA ALA A 95 -15.74 22.31 -28.29
C ALA A 95 -15.35 21.81 -26.88
N MET A 96 -16.11 20.85 -26.33
CA MET A 96 -15.80 20.23 -25.04
C MET A 96 -14.56 19.32 -25.11
N ARG A 97 -14.42 18.55 -26.19
CA ARG A 97 -13.26 17.69 -26.44
C ARG A 97 -11.97 18.50 -26.64
N ALA A 98 -12.05 19.65 -27.31
CA ALA A 98 -10.92 20.57 -27.46
C ALA A 98 -10.41 21.11 -26.12
N ARG A 99 -11.30 21.46 -25.18
CA ARG A 99 -10.93 21.87 -23.82
C ARG A 99 -10.20 20.77 -23.06
N ASN A 100 -10.64 19.52 -23.20
CA ASN A 100 -10.01 18.37 -22.55
C ASN A 100 -8.64 18.03 -23.17
N HIS A 101 -8.50 18.15 -24.50
CA HIS A 101 -7.20 17.97 -25.19
C HIS A 101 -6.14 18.99 -24.74
N ALA A 102 -6.51 20.20 -24.31
CA ALA A 102 -5.58 21.19 -23.79
C ALA A 102 -5.08 20.87 -22.36
N ALA A 103 -5.86 20.12 -21.57
CA ALA A 103 -5.50 19.72 -20.22
C ALA A 103 -4.55 18.50 -20.20
N THR A 104 -4.62 17.65 -21.22
CA THR A 104 -3.65 16.57 -21.46
C THR A 104 -2.56 17.05 -22.41
N GLY A 105 -1.46 17.59 -21.87
CA GLY A 105 -0.34 18.08 -22.68
C GLY A 105 0.13 17.04 -23.71
N VAL A 106 0.14 17.41 -24.99
CA VAL A 106 0.58 16.57 -26.09
C VAL A 106 2.09 16.30 -25.98
N ASN A 107 2.47 15.14 -25.45
CA ASN A 107 3.74 14.47 -25.79
C ASN A 107 3.43 13.31 -26.74
N GLN A 108 2.81 13.61 -27.89
CA GLN A 108 2.84 12.69 -29.03
C GLN A 108 4.14 12.94 -29.77
N LYS A 109 5.21 12.25 -29.37
CA LYS A 109 6.40 12.13 -30.19
C LYS A 109 6.00 11.31 -31.42
N PRO A 110 6.26 11.78 -32.66
CA PRO A 110 6.01 10.96 -33.83
C PRO A 110 6.99 9.77 -33.78
N GLU A 111 6.47 8.56 -33.68
CA GLU A 111 7.22 7.36 -34.07
C GLU A 111 7.05 7.22 -35.58
N ASP A 112 8.18 7.38 -36.29
CA ASP A 112 8.32 7.18 -37.71
C ASP A 112 7.86 5.77 -38.11
N GLN A 113 6.91 5.68 -39.06
CA GLN A 113 6.77 4.58 -40.02
C GLN A 113 6.32 5.12 -41.38
#